data_AF-A0A6V8P407-F1
#
_entry.id   AF-A0A6V8P407-F1
#
_cell.length_a   1.000
_cell.length_b   1.000
_cell.length_c   1.000
_cell.angle_alpha   90.00
_cell.angle_beta   90.00
_cell.angle_gamma   90.00
#
_symmetry.space_group_name_H-M   'P 1'
#
loop_
_entity.id
_entity.type
_entity.pdbx_description
1 polymer ?
#
loop_
_entity_poly.entity_id
_entity_poly.type
_entity_poly.pdbx_seq_one_letter_code
_entity_poly.pdbx_strand_id
1 'polypeptide(L)'
;MAHPKIPFLGCEHALIATASLLAALKNDATLSVSNQQIIEAMKRTQKQSMPPYCALTGVCGVVIGVGAAFSVILGAACPKDRESAITMHIVARTIDTIANDVGPMCCKSFVRTAVGVGYNAAKEYFDVYLPIHREKISCFHSNKNHRNCRKEKCLYFPKTA
;
A
#
# COMPACT_ATOMS: atom_id res chain seq x y z
N MET A 1 7.91 -8.16 4.63
CA MET A 1 8.93 -7.09 4.44
C MET A 1 10.26 -7.32 5.18
N ALA A 2 10.42 -8.39 5.98
CA ALA A 2 11.65 -8.67 6.74
C ALA A 2 12.64 -9.61 6.02
N HIS A 3 12.23 -10.19 4.89
CA HIS A 3 13.03 -11.14 4.13
C HIS A 3 14.34 -10.50 3.64
N PRO A 4 15.51 -11.17 3.77
CA PRO A 4 16.82 -10.56 3.51
C PRO A 4 17.04 -10.13 2.06
N LYS A 5 16.39 -10.79 1.09
CA LYS A 5 16.44 -10.41 -0.34
C LYS A 5 15.61 -9.17 -0.70
N ILE A 6 14.78 -8.66 0.21
CA ILE A 6 14.01 -7.44 -0.03
C ILE A 6 14.83 -6.26 0.49
N PRO A 7 15.22 -5.30 -0.37
CA PRO A 7 16.01 -4.16 0.08
C PRO A 7 15.23 -3.34 1.11
N PHE A 8 15.90 -2.45 1.85
CA PHE A 8 15.20 -1.59 2.80
C PHE A 8 14.34 -0.54 2.08
N LEU A 9 14.92 0.09 1.07
CA LEU A 9 14.29 1.02 0.15
C LEU A 9 14.22 0.35 -1.22
N GLY A 10 13.04 0.32 -1.84
CA GLY A 10 12.88 -0.34 -3.14
C GLY A 10 11.41 -0.54 -3.50
N CYS A 11 11.14 -0.65 -4.80
CA CYS A 11 9.79 -0.78 -5.33
C CYS A 11 9.20 -2.19 -5.17
N GLU A 12 9.96 -3.16 -4.70
CA GLU A 12 9.47 -4.47 -4.25
C GLU A 12 8.39 -4.30 -3.16
N HIS A 13 8.48 -3.23 -2.38
CA HIS A 13 7.47 -2.86 -1.39
C HIS A 13 6.11 -2.51 -2.02
N ALA A 14 6.10 -1.98 -3.25
CA ALA A 14 4.85 -1.75 -3.98
C ALA A 14 4.16 -3.08 -4.29
N LEU A 15 4.90 -4.07 -4.79
CA LEU A 15 4.37 -5.42 -5.04
C LEU A 15 3.88 -6.09 -3.77
N ILE A 16 4.64 -5.97 -2.67
CA ILE A 16 4.22 -6.49 -1.36
C ILE A 16 2.90 -5.85 -0.92
N ALA A 17 2.76 -4.52 -1.04
CA ALA A 17 1.52 -3.83 -0.69
C ALA A 17 0.34 -4.30 -1.55
N THR A 18 0.49 -4.35 -2.87
CA THR A 18 -0.54 -4.82 -3.81
C THR A 18 -1.00 -6.24 -3.48
N ALA A 19 -0.04 -7.17 -3.38
CA ALA A 19 -0.33 -8.59 -3.18
C ALA A 19 -0.95 -8.84 -1.80
N SER A 20 -0.41 -8.22 -0.74
CA SER A 20 -0.94 -8.40 0.62
C SER A 20 -2.34 -7.83 0.79
N LEU A 21 -2.63 -6.67 0.19
CA LEU A 21 -3.97 -6.08 0.22
C LEU A 21 -4.98 -6.99 -0.48
N LEU A 22 -4.70 -7.41 -1.71
CA LEU A 22 -5.64 -8.27 -2.46
C LEU A 22 -5.79 -9.66 -1.85
N ALA A 23 -4.72 -10.23 -1.30
CA ALA A 23 -4.78 -11.51 -0.59
C ALA A 23 -5.64 -11.41 0.67
N ALA A 24 -5.54 -10.29 1.42
CA ALA A 24 -6.40 -10.07 2.58
C ALA A 24 -7.87 -9.95 2.19
N LEU A 25 -8.18 -9.18 1.14
CA LEU A 25 -9.56 -9.05 0.62
C LEU A 25 -10.11 -10.37 0.09
N LYS A 26 -9.27 -11.17 -0.57
CA LYS A 26 -9.64 -12.51 -1.01
C LYS A 26 -9.99 -13.43 0.18
N ASN A 27 -9.18 -13.38 1.24
CA ASN A 27 -9.35 -14.24 2.40
C ASN A 27 -10.58 -13.88 3.24
N ASP A 28 -11.06 -12.63 3.16
CA ASP A 28 -12.31 -12.20 3.80
C ASP A 28 -13.56 -12.84 3.16
N ALA A 29 -13.46 -13.30 1.91
CA ALA A 29 -14.50 -13.97 1.13
C ALA A 29 -15.79 -13.16 0.85
N THR A 30 -15.93 -11.96 1.42
CA THR A 30 -16.97 -10.96 1.11
C THR A 30 -16.88 -10.44 -0.33
N LEU A 31 -15.64 -10.29 -0.84
CA LEU A 31 -15.33 -9.96 -2.22
C LEU A 31 -14.78 -11.18 -2.95
N SER A 32 -15.33 -11.47 -4.13
CA SER A 32 -14.80 -12.51 -5.02
C SER A 32 -13.52 -12.03 -5.74
N VAL A 33 -12.39 -12.02 -5.04
CA VAL A 33 -11.07 -11.71 -5.60
C VAL A 33 -10.39 -12.99 -6.11
N SER A 34 -10.17 -13.06 -7.42
CA SER A 34 -9.49 -14.21 -8.04
C SER A 34 -7.97 -14.12 -7.98
N ASN A 35 -7.28 -15.28 -8.06
CA ASN A 35 -5.82 -15.31 -8.20
C ASN A 35 -5.35 -14.56 -9.46
N GLN A 36 -6.13 -14.60 -10.53
CA GLN A 36 -5.80 -13.92 -11.77
C GLN A 36 -5.81 -12.39 -11.59
N GLN A 37 -6.77 -11.86 -10.82
CA GLN A 37 -6.80 -10.44 -10.46
C GLN A 37 -5.59 -10.03 -9.62
N ILE A 38 -5.16 -10.88 -8.67
CA ILE A 38 -3.94 -10.62 -7.87
C ILE A 38 -2.72 -10.53 -8.78
N ILE A 39 -2.55 -11.52 -9.67
CA ILE A 39 -1.42 -11.57 -10.61
C ILE A 39 -1.44 -10.36 -11.54
N GLU A 40 -2.62 -9.98 -12.06
CA GLU A 40 -2.76 -8.83 -12.96
C GLU A 40 -2.41 -7.51 -12.27
N ALA A 41 -2.93 -7.29 -11.06
CA ALA A 41 -2.59 -6.09 -10.28
C ALA A 41 -1.09 -6.01 -9.97
N MET A 42 -0.45 -7.14 -9.64
CA MET A 42 1.00 -7.20 -9.44
C MET A 42 1.76 -6.88 -10.74
N LYS A 43 1.34 -7.42 -11.89
CA LYS A 43 1.95 -7.12 -13.20
C LYS A 43 1.82 -5.64 -13.55
N ARG A 44 0.65 -5.03 -13.35
CA ARG A 44 0.43 -3.58 -13.54
C ARG A 44 1.32 -2.75 -12.63
N THR A 45 1.44 -3.16 -11.36
CA THR A 45 2.31 -2.51 -10.38
C THR A 45 3.77 -2.60 -10.81
N GLN A 46 4.24 -3.79 -11.22
CA GLN A 46 5.63 -4.02 -11.61
C GLN A 46 6.04 -3.18 -12.83
N LYS A 47 5.16 -3.09 -13.84
CA LYS A 47 5.41 -2.29 -15.05
C LYS A 47 5.52 -0.79 -14.78
N GLN A 48 4.79 -0.30 -13.78
CA GLN A 48 4.68 1.13 -13.52
C GLN A 48 5.60 1.60 -12.40
N SER A 49 5.86 0.78 -11.39
CA SER A 49 6.66 1.14 -10.21
C SER A 49 8.09 0.56 -10.30
N MET A 50 8.92 1.08 -11.21
CA MET A 50 10.32 0.66 -11.36
C MET A 50 11.29 1.54 -10.56
N PRO A 51 12.23 1.01 -9.75
CA PRO A 51 13.17 1.83 -8.99
C PRO A 51 14.05 2.74 -9.89
N PRO A 52 14.34 3.99 -9.49
CA PRO A 52 13.90 4.71 -8.30
C PRO A 52 12.61 5.54 -8.54
N TYR A 53 11.48 4.88 -8.81
CA TYR A 53 10.20 5.49 -9.24
C TYR A 53 9.83 6.80 -8.54
N CYS A 54 9.81 6.81 -7.21
CA CYS A 54 9.40 7.98 -6.43
C CYS A 54 10.27 9.22 -6.66
N ALA A 55 11.57 9.04 -6.95
CA ALA A 55 12.46 10.13 -7.24
C ALA A 55 12.27 10.68 -8.66
N LEU A 56 11.74 9.86 -9.58
CA LEU A 56 11.52 10.23 -10.98
C LEU A 56 10.14 10.86 -11.20
N THR A 57 9.13 10.45 -10.44
CA THR A 57 7.73 10.83 -10.68
C THR A 57 7.10 11.65 -9.57
N GLY A 58 7.76 11.77 -8.41
CA GLY A 58 7.18 12.38 -7.21
C GLY A 58 6.10 11.52 -6.53
N VAL A 59 5.78 10.34 -7.08
CA VAL A 59 4.75 9.45 -6.54
C VAL A 59 5.38 8.17 -6.02
N CYS A 60 5.05 7.75 -4.79
CA CYS A 60 5.55 6.50 -4.26
C CYS A 60 4.99 5.31 -5.05
N GLY A 61 5.85 4.34 -5.40
CA GLY A 61 5.43 3.10 -6.07
C GLY A 61 4.32 2.33 -5.34
N VAL A 62 4.28 2.42 -4.01
CA VAL A 62 3.23 1.81 -3.18
C VAL A 62 1.84 2.38 -3.51
N VAL A 63 1.74 3.67 -3.83
CA VAL A 63 0.48 4.31 -4.28
C VAL A 63 -0.01 3.63 -5.56
N ILE A 64 0.89 3.42 -6.51
CA ILE A 64 0.58 2.75 -7.78
C ILE A 64 0.09 1.32 -7.52
N GLY A 65 0.69 0.64 -6.55
CA GLY A 65 0.26 -0.69 -6.13
C GLY A 65 -1.18 -0.73 -5.61
N VAL A 66 -1.54 0.21 -4.72
CA VAL A 66 -2.92 0.34 -4.22
C VAL A 66 -3.88 0.68 -5.36
N GLY A 67 -3.54 1.63 -6.22
CA GLY A 67 -4.35 1.99 -7.39
C GLY A 67 -4.58 0.81 -8.34
N ALA A 68 -3.54 0.03 -8.63
CA ALA A 68 -3.65 -1.17 -9.46
C ALA A 68 -4.56 -2.23 -8.83
N ALA A 69 -4.50 -2.43 -7.51
CA ALA A 69 -5.36 -3.36 -6.79
C ALA A 69 -6.85 -2.99 -6.95
N PHE A 70 -7.22 -1.73 -6.65
CA PHE A 70 -8.60 -1.28 -6.77
C PHE A 70 -9.06 -1.17 -8.23
N SER A 71 -8.20 -0.75 -9.15
CA SER A 71 -8.50 -0.73 -10.58
C SER A 71 -8.91 -2.11 -11.08
N VAL A 72 -8.20 -3.17 -10.65
CA VAL A 72 -8.50 -4.54 -11.07
C VAL A 72 -9.77 -5.10 -10.41
N ILE A 73 -10.02 -4.79 -9.13
CA ILE A 73 -11.25 -5.25 -8.44
C ILE A 73 -12.49 -4.55 -8.99
N LEU A 74 -12.44 -3.22 -9.14
CA LEU A 74 -13.54 -2.43 -9.68
C LEU A 74 -13.71 -2.63 -11.19
N GLY A 75 -12.70 -3.18 -11.87
CA GLY A 75 -12.67 -3.23 -13.32
C GLY A 75 -12.63 -1.84 -13.94
N ALA A 76 -11.93 -0.90 -13.30
CA ALA A 76 -11.70 0.45 -13.81
C ALA A 76 -10.84 0.40 -15.08
N ALA A 77 -11.28 1.11 -16.10
CA ALA A 77 -10.64 1.21 -17.41
C ALA A 77 -11.14 2.47 -18.11
N CYS A 78 -10.39 3.03 -19.05
CA CYS A 78 -10.96 4.00 -19.98
C CYS A 78 -11.96 3.26 -20.88
N PRO A 79 -13.21 3.76 -21.08
CA PRO A 79 -13.76 5.06 -20.68
C PRO A 79 -14.73 5.00 -19.48
N LYS A 80 -14.64 4.02 -18.57
CA LYS A 80 -15.56 3.92 -17.44
C LYS A 80 -15.46 5.13 -16.51
N ASP A 81 -16.61 5.65 -16.09
CA ASP A 81 -16.68 6.83 -15.24
C ASP A 81 -16.51 6.48 -13.76
N ARG A 82 -17.49 5.79 -13.17
CA ARG A 82 -17.60 5.60 -11.72
C ARG A 82 -16.43 4.81 -11.14
N GLU A 83 -16.07 3.69 -11.76
CA GLU A 83 -14.99 2.81 -11.27
C GLU A 83 -13.62 3.49 -11.37
N SER A 84 -13.40 4.28 -12.42
CA SER A 84 -12.18 5.08 -12.59
C SER A 84 -12.13 6.20 -11.56
N ALA A 85 -13.23 6.93 -11.36
CA ALA A 85 -13.32 7.99 -10.36
C ALA A 85 -13.04 7.47 -8.94
N ILE A 86 -13.69 6.36 -8.53
CA ILE A 86 -13.44 5.73 -7.23
C ILE A 86 -11.96 5.37 -7.08
N THR A 87 -11.39 4.70 -8.09
CA THR A 87 -9.96 4.31 -8.07
C THR A 87 -9.05 5.53 -7.92
N MET A 88 -9.31 6.61 -8.68
CA MET A 88 -8.52 7.85 -8.62
C MET A 88 -8.65 8.55 -7.27
N HIS A 89 -9.83 8.57 -6.65
CA HIS A 89 -10.01 9.11 -5.30
C HIS A 89 -9.25 8.30 -4.25
N ILE A 90 -9.25 6.96 -4.35
CA ILE A 90 -8.45 6.10 -3.47
C ILE A 90 -6.96 6.40 -3.63
N VAL A 91 -6.48 6.54 -4.88
CA VAL A 91 -5.10 6.91 -5.18
C VAL A 91 -4.76 8.27 -4.58
N ALA A 92 -5.59 9.29 -4.79
CA ALA A 92 -5.38 10.64 -4.26
C ALA A 92 -5.30 10.63 -2.72
N ARG A 93 -6.21 9.93 -2.03
CA ARG A 93 -6.16 9.76 -0.57
C ARG A 93 -4.90 9.04 -0.11
N THR A 94 -4.44 8.05 -0.87
CA THR A 94 -3.21 7.32 -0.55
C THR A 94 -1.98 8.22 -0.69
N ILE A 95 -1.93 9.05 -1.75
CA ILE A 95 -0.88 10.07 -1.94
C ILE A 95 -0.88 11.04 -0.78
N ASP A 96 -2.02 11.64 -0.46
CA ASP A 96 -2.14 12.65 0.60
C ASP A 96 -1.74 12.08 1.97
N THR A 97 -2.24 10.88 2.30
CA THR A 97 -1.89 10.22 3.58
C THR A 97 -0.39 9.93 3.67
N ILE A 98 0.24 9.46 2.58
CA ILE A 98 1.68 9.21 2.56
C ILE A 98 2.45 10.53 2.63
N ALA A 99 2.06 11.55 1.86
CA ALA A 99 2.68 12.87 1.84
C ALA A 99 2.74 13.50 3.24
N ASN A 100 1.64 13.40 3.99
CA ASN A 100 1.56 13.90 5.36
C ASN A 100 2.37 13.07 6.38
N ASP A 101 2.77 11.84 6.05
CA ASP A 101 3.67 10.98 6.85
C ASP A 101 5.12 10.99 6.31
N VAL A 102 5.42 11.70 5.22
CA VAL A 102 6.76 11.70 4.63
C VAL A 102 7.75 12.48 5.50
N GLY A 103 8.90 11.85 5.74
CA GLY A 103 10.12 12.50 6.23
C GLY A 103 11.30 11.75 5.60
N PRO A 104 12.42 11.50 6.32
CA PRO A 104 13.43 10.58 5.82
C PRO A 104 12.82 9.25 5.34
N MET A 105 13.26 8.79 4.16
CA MET A 105 12.54 7.78 3.37
C MET A 105 12.42 6.45 4.12
N CYS A 106 11.20 5.89 4.18
CA CYS A 106 10.93 4.58 4.79
C CYS A 106 9.79 3.85 4.04
N CYS A 107 10.15 3.04 3.05
CA CYS A 107 9.18 2.27 2.25
C CYS A 107 8.28 1.36 3.11
N LYS A 108 8.78 0.86 4.25
CA LYS A 108 8.00 0.00 5.16
C LYS A 108 6.90 0.76 5.90
N SER A 109 7.10 2.04 6.20
CA SER A 109 6.04 2.90 6.74
C SER A 109 4.97 3.10 5.69
N PHE A 110 5.37 3.46 4.46
CA PHE A 110 4.45 3.72 3.37
C PHE A 110 3.59 2.51 3.02
N VAL A 111 4.15 1.28 3.03
CA VAL A 111 3.34 0.06 2.85
C VAL A 111 2.25 -0.05 3.90
N ARG A 112 2.58 0.12 5.19
CA ARG A 112 1.60 0.01 6.28
C ARG A 112 0.53 1.11 6.19
N THR A 113 0.94 2.34 5.89
CA THR A 113 0.04 3.48 5.72
C THR A 113 -0.92 3.23 4.55
N ALA A 114 -0.38 2.82 3.40
CA ALA A 114 -1.16 2.56 2.18
C ALA A 114 -2.13 1.39 2.33
N VAL A 115 -1.73 0.30 3.01
CA VAL A 115 -2.64 -0.81 3.33
C VAL A 115 -3.75 -0.35 4.27
N GLY A 116 -3.46 0.55 5.21
CA GLY A 116 -4.48 1.18 6.06
C GLY A 116 -5.49 2.02 5.28
N VAL A 117 -5.05 2.76 4.26
CA VAL A 117 -5.93 3.48 3.34
C VAL A 117 -6.76 2.50 2.50
N GLY A 118 -6.12 1.44 1.98
CA GLY A 118 -6.79 0.37 1.24
C GLY A 118 -7.88 -0.32 2.05
N TYR A 119 -7.63 -0.61 3.33
CA TYR A 119 -8.67 -1.12 4.22
C TYR A 119 -9.86 -0.15 4.34
N ASN A 120 -9.60 1.13 4.59
CA ASN A 120 -10.67 2.12 4.73
C ASN A 120 -11.49 2.22 3.43
N ALA A 121 -10.83 2.17 2.27
CA ALA A 121 -11.51 2.13 0.98
C ALA A 121 -12.32 0.84 0.77
N ALA A 122 -11.80 -0.32 1.17
CA ALA A 122 -12.53 -1.57 1.07
C ALA A 122 -13.78 -1.59 1.96
N LYS A 123 -13.67 -1.04 3.18
CA LYS A 123 -14.82 -0.82 4.05
C LYS A 123 -15.86 0.11 3.40
N GLU A 124 -15.41 1.24 2.85
CA GLU A 124 -16.29 2.27 2.27
C GLU A 124 -17.02 1.80 1.00
N TYR A 125 -16.32 1.15 0.07
CA TYR A 125 -16.87 0.81 -1.25
C TYR A 125 -17.40 -0.61 -1.37
N PHE A 126 -16.99 -1.51 -0.47
CA PHE A 126 -17.31 -2.94 -0.56
C PHE A 126 -17.86 -3.55 0.73
N ASP A 127 -18.03 -2.75 1.81
CA ASP A 127 -18.51 -3.20 3.11
C ASP A 127 -17.67 -4.36 3.72
N VAL A 128 -16.36 -4.31 3.48
CA VAL A 128 -15.38 -5.31 3.96
C VAL A 128 -14.79 -4.93 5.32
N TYR A 129 -14.79 -5.87 6.27
CA TYR A 129 -14.31 -5.67 7.64
C TYR A 129 -13.17 -6.61 7.99
N LEU A 130 -11.96 -6.27 7.53
CA LEU A 130 -10.75 -6.98 7.95
C LEU A 130 -10.44 -6.75 9.45
N PRO A 131 -9.94 -7.77 10.16
CA PRO A 131 -9.52 -7.64 11.56
C PRO A 131 -8.23 -6.82 11.66
N ILE A 132 -8.35 -5.52 11.98
CA ILE A 132 -7.21 -4.63 12.16
C ILE A 132 -6.96 -4.35 13.64
N HIS A 133 -5.75 -4.69 14.08
CA HIS A 133 -5.23 -4.41 15.42
C HIS A 133 -4.14 -3.35 15.35
N ARG A 134 -4.50 -2.09 15.13
CA ARG A 134 -3.53 -0.98 14.93
C ARG A 134 -2.58 -0.85 16.12
N GLU A 135 -3.09 -1.05 17.32
CA GLU A 135 -2.37 -1.02 18.60
C GLU A 135 -1.27 -2.08 18.70
N LYS A 136 -1.38 -3.18 17.95
CA LYS A 136 -0.38 -4.26 17.93
C LYS A 136 0.68 -4.06 16.86
N ILE A 137 0.55 -3.06 15.98
CA ILE A 137 1.51 -2.84 14.89
C ILE A 137 2.70 -2.02 15.41
N SER A 138 3.76 -2.73 15.80
CA SER A 138 5.05 -2.13 16.19
C SER A 138 6.15 -2.40 15.18
N CYS A 139 7.00 -1.40 14.91
CA CYS A 139 8.08 -1.50 13.94
C CYS A 139 9.37 -2.03 14.57
N PHE A 140 9.77 -3.23 14.19
CA PHE A 140 11.05 -3.85 14.57
C PHE A 140 12.23 -3.49 13.63
N HIS A 141 12.07 -2.50 12.74
CA HIS A 141 13.07 -2.09 11.76
C HIS A 141 13.75 -0.74 12.07
N SER A 142 13.39 -0.10 13.18
CA SER A 142 13.90 1.23 13.55
C SER A 142 15.43 1.30 13.56
N ASN A 143 16.09 0.32 14.18
CA ASN A 143 17.55 0.23 14.26
C ASN A 143 18.20 0.05 12.88
N LYS A 144 17.61 -0.74 11.99
CA LYS A 144 18.11 -0.93 10.62
C LYS A 144 17.97 0.34 9.77
N ASN A 145 17.03 1.22 10.09
CA ASN A 145 16.80 2.48 9.41
C ASN A 145 17.38 3.68 10.16
N HIS A 146 18.33 3.51 11.08
CA HIS A 146 18.67 4.50 12.10
C HIS A 146 18.87 5.95 11.63
N ARG A 147 19.47 6.16 10.45
CA ARG A 147 19.74 7.47 9.84
C ARG A 147 18.49 8.12 9.26
N ASN A 148 17.54 7.31 8.79
CA ASN A 148 16.30 7.74 8.15
C ASN A 148 15.06 7.40 9.00
N CYS A 149 15.25 7.01 10.26
CA CYS A 149 14.13 6.67 11.14
C CYS A 149 13.54 7.96 11.70
N ARG A 150 12.23 8.14 11.55
CA ARG A 150 11.50 9.28 12.13
C ARG A 150 11.22 9.14 13.63
N LYS A 151 11.62 8.01 14.23
CA LYS A 151 11.40 7.68 15.64
C LYS A 151 9.96 7.97 16.07
N GLU A 152 9.76 8.75 17.12
CA GLU A 152 8.47 9.06 17.74
C GLU A 152 7.49 9.76 16.77
N LYS A 153 7.98 10.38 15.68
CA LYS A 153 7.12 10.96 14.63
C LYS A 153 6.51 9.90 13.70
N CYS A 154 6.95 8.64 13.75
CA CYS A 154 6.39 7.55 12.97
C CYS A 154 5.31 6.84 13.78
N LEU A 155 4.10 6.71 13.21
CA LEU A 155 2.97 6.02 13.84
C LEU A 155 3.27 4.57 14.24
N TYR A 156 4.26 3.95 13.58
CA TYR A 156 4.65 2.55 13.82
C TYR A 156 5.87 2.41 14.72
N PHE A 157 6.47 3.50 15.20
CA PHE A 157 7.63 3.39 16.08
C PHE A 157 7.23 2.68 17.39
N PRO A 158 8.07 1.77 17.93
CA PRO A 158 7.77 1.11 19.19
C PRO A 158 7.53 2.16 20.27
N LYS A 159 6.33 2.16 20.85
CA LYS A 159 6.06 2.91 22.07
C LYS A 159 6.81 2.18 23.18
N THR A 160 7.75 2.86 23.83
CA THR A 160 8.30 2.38 25.10
C THR A 160 7.12 2.26 26.07
N ALA A 161 6.97 1.07 26.67
CA ALA A 161 6.06 0.87 27.80
C ALA A 161 6.53 1.70 29.00
#